data_AF-A0A1Y3MZQ8-F1
#
_entry.id   AF-A0A1Y3MZQ8-F1
#
_cell.length_a   1.000
_cell.length_b   1.000
_cell.length_c   1.000
_cell.angle_alpha   90.00
_cell.angle_beta   90.00
_cell.angle_gamma   90.00
#
_symmetry.space_group_name_H-M   'P 1'
#
loop_
_entity.id
_entity.type
_entity.pdbx_description
1 polymer ?
#
loop_
_entity_poly.entity_id
_entity_poly.type
_entity_poly.pdbx_seq_one_letter_code
_entity_poly.pdbx_strand_id
1 'polypeptide(L)'
;MDNYKGYNINTGSLMTFDGDGFANITRIDIDEIYSQNDGAVIKAYNQRRNGLKAYFKDISIDHIIQENLSYSAAFISTSSGKIEIENLKINSIKGLKSGLLYSEGKAITRIRYSEILNFYSKYAEPIFYIDNNTPCPDTIFYVTRCSVVIEDSEFNNIHECYKYNDCSSFNELPDEKTETSILYLKQSETAPYFVIKRSFFNEVYGKRGMYVKDGVVDMYNCVIKNSYFQYGFTYYTNLYNSYGYHNYINSTFENNISEIGTFFYFDDIGSKKNILNVTFNNIKFINNTANLYGGIIYSNARKQTDLGKFVVFKNCIYENNNAIFGKISYIYDDSHAPSYDDEDLDYINKLKLDKNNFVTNPTHIEFDNYNDTEVIVIHSDERIEKEYSCSIYDDYGNKFSLSEGINDALLDDLIIYELTLINVENKFLPTKIYGSYQGYCLNSSCKIKDLRLVGKPGDYKLELKIVSFGRYYEFRDNTIEMNVKILECNETEYINQDKNGISIKSCYKPICDPPCDNNGECINDNVCDCSKTPFKGTLCSERYKQKRYLAIDLTFRITSFILIGITIISTIILYLNRNHEIIKSVKSIKAIDSKEQEYVDCEYHRVSMLR
;
A
#
# COMPACT_ATOMS: atom_id res chain seq x y z
N MET A 1 17.50 -25.34 49.80
CA MET A 1 16.43 -24.73 50.61
C MET A 1 15.15 -25.37 50.17
N ASP A 2 14.37 -25.88 51.11
CA ASP A 2 13.13 -26.60 50.80
C ASP A 2 11.97 -25.92 51.52
N ASN A 3 10.82 -25.81 50.85
CA ASN A 3 9.56 -25.29 51.42
C ASN A 3 9.63 -23.82 51.86
N TYR A 4 9.78 -22.91 50.90
CA TYR A 4 9.64 -21.48 51.18
C TYR A 4 8.21 -21.01 50.89
N LYS A 5 7.63 -20.22 51.80
CA LYS A 5 6.38 -19.50 51.57
C LYS A 5 6.60 -18.00 51.80
N GLY A 6 6.31 -17.20 50.79
CA GLY A 6 6.41 -15.74 50.85
C GLY A 6 5.07 -15.08 50.53
N TYR A 7 4.79 -13.96 51.21
CA TYR A 7 3.61 -13.13 50.99
C TYR A 7 4.05 -11.67 50.98
N ASN A 8 3.60 -10.89 50.00
CA ASN A 8 3.90 -9.45 49.86
C ASN A 8 5.40 -9.12 50.00
N ILE A 9 6.24 -9.79 49.21
CA ILE A 9 7.68 -9.54 49.22
C ILE A 9 7.93 -8.17 48.59
N ASN A 10 8.35 -7.20 49.40
CA ASN A 10 8.52 -5.81 48.97
C ASN A 10 10.01 -5.39 48.96
N THR A 11 10.53 -5.10 47.76
CA THR A 11 11.87 -4.59 47.42
C THR A 11 13.10 -5.39 47.88
N GLY A 12 14.04 -5.59 46.94
CA GLY A 12 15.33 -6.27 47.18
C GLY A 12 15.34 -7.73 46.73
N SER A 13 16.49 -8.39 46.92
CA SER A 13 16.66 -9.81 46.59
C SER A 13 16.42 -10.67 47.82
N LEU A 14 15.50 -11.64 47.70
CA LEU A 14 15.24 -12.63 48.75
C LEU A 14 16.49 -13.50 49.00
N MET A 15 17.20 -13.85 47.93
CA MET A 15 18.42 -14.64 48.00
C MET A 15 19.53 -13.98 47.21
N THR A 16 20.71 -13.90 47.81
CA THR A 16 21.88 -13.29 47.20
C THR A 16 23.06 -14.25 47.27
N PHE A 17 23.71 -14.49 46.12
CA PHE A 17 24.88 -15.37 45.99
C PHE A 17 26.10 -14.57 45.49
N ASP A 18 27.22 -14.67 46.21
CA ASP A 18 28.49 -14.05 45.82
C ASP A 18 29.45 -15.13 45.28
N GLY A 19 30.04 -14.91 44.10
CA GLY A 19 31.00 -15.83 43.49
C GLY A 19 30.38 -17.02 42.73
N ASP A 20 31.12 -18.13 42.69
CA ASP A 20 30.74 -19.38 42.00
C ASP A 20 29.85 -20.24 42.92
N GLY A 21 28.63 -19.74 43.21
CA GLY A 21 27.70 -20.37 44.14
C GLY A 21 27.01 -21.63 43.60
N PHE A 22 26.56 -22.49 44.52
CA PHE A 22 25.66 -23.61 44.22
C PHE A 22 24.35 -23.45 44.99
N ALA A 23 23.23 -23.52 44.30
CA ALA A 23 21.90 -23.43 44.89
C ALA A 23 21.03 -24.60 44.44
N ASN A 24 20.37 -25.25 45.39
CA ASN A 24 19.30 -26.22 45.12
C ASN A 24 18.09 -25.79 45.94
N ILE A 25 17.05 -25.31 45.27
CA ILE A 25 15.90 -24.69 45.89
C ILE A 25 14.62 -25.36 45.38
N THR A 26 13.84 -25.92 46.30
CA THR A 26 12.64 -26.68 45.97
C THR A 26 11.42 -26.17 46.74
N ARG A 27 10.24 -26.24 46.11
CA ARG A 27 8.94 -25.93 46.72
C ARG A 27 8.90 -24.49 47.25
N ILE A 28 8.98 -23.53 46.33
CA ILE A 28 8.77 -22.11 46.64
C ILE A 28 7.35 -21.74 46.24
N ASP A 29 6.63 -21.11 47.15
CA ASP A 29 5.28 -20.59 46.93
C ASP A 29 5.28 -19.11 47.33
N ILE A 30 5.11 -18.20 46.36
CA ILE A 30 5.08 -16.74 46.59
C ILE A 30 3.78 -16.19 46.04
N ASP A 31 3.03 -15.52 46.90
CA ASP A 31 1.75 -14.89 46.51
C ASP A 31 2.00 -13.62 45.70
N GLU A 32 2.70 -12.64 46.27
CA GLU A 32 2.94 -11.34 45.63
C GLU A 32 4.40 -10.90 45.79
N ILE A 33 4.98 -10.43 44.69
CA ILE A 33 6.28 -9.75 44.63
C ILE A 33 6.05 -8.33 44.12
N TYR A 34 6.51 -7.35 44.88
CA TYR A 34 6.55 -5.96 44.48
C TYR A 34 7.98 -5.44 44.47
N SER A 35 8.43 -4.91 43.33
CA SER A 35 9.80 -4.38 43.18
C SER A 35 9.82 -3.03 42.48
N GLN A 36 10.29 -2.01 43.18
CA GLN A 36 10.51 -0.65 42.66
C GLN A 36 11.97 -0.38 42.23
N ASN A 37 12.91 -1.25 42.58
CA ASN A 37 14.35 -1.08 42.36
C ASN A 37 14.93 -2.27 41.58
N ASP A 38 16.23 -2.21 41.25
CA ASP A 38 16.96 -3.34 40.66
C ASP A 38 17.08 -4.53 41.62
N GLY A 39 16.04 -5.36 41.65
CA GLY A 39 15.95 -6.51 42.55
C GLY A 39 15.15 -7.65 41.94
N ALA A 40 15.88 -8.70 41.52
CA ALA A 40 15.32 -10.02 41.29
C ALA A 40 15.17 -10.75 42.63
N VAL A 41 14.18 -11.65 42.75
CA VAL A 41 14.04 -12.54 43.93
C VAL A 41 15.37 -13.23 44.25
N ILE A 42 16.10 -13.62 43.23
CA ILE A 42 17.39 -14.28 43.34
C ILE A 42 18.42 -13.48 42.57
N LYS A 43 19.47 -13.04 43.26
CA LYS A 43 20.56 -12.29 42.67
C LYS A 43 21.89 -13.01 42.89
N ALA A 44 22.69 -13.13 41.84
CA ALA A 44 24.05 -13.66 41.92
C ALA A 44 25.03 -12.69 41.25
N TYR A 45 26.13 -12.36 41.92
CA TYR A 45 27.11 -11.37 41.45
C TYR A 45 28.56 -11.78 41.76
N ASN A 46 29.54 -11.00 41.26
CA ASN A 46 30.99 -11.18 41.44
C ASN A 46 31.53 -12.59 41.11
N GLN A 47 31.12 -13.13 39.97
CA GLN A 47 31.50 -14.49 39.59
C GLN A 47 32.98 -14.60 39.24
N ARG A 48 33.57 -15.78 39.50
CA ARG A 48 35.01 -16.01 39.33
C ARG A 48 35.33 -16.80 38.06
N ARG A 49 34.70 -17.96 37.88
CA ARG A 49 34.93 -18.82 36.71
C ARG A 49 33.66 -19.42 36.14
N ASN A 50 32.85 -20.04 37.00
CA ASN A 50 31.73 -20.88 36.55
C ASN A 50 30.37 -20.22 36.79
N GLY A 51 30.32 -19.15 37.58
CA GLY A 51 29.08 -18.47 37.94
C GLY A 51 28.18 -19.32 38.84
N LEU A 52 26.90 -18.93 38.90
CA LEU A 52 25.91 -19.61 39.72
C LEU A 52 25.50 -20.95 39.09
N LYS A 53 25.60 -22.05 39.83
CA LYS A 53 24.95 -23.32 39.48
C LYS A 53 23.70 -23.48 40.33
N ALA A 54 22.54 -23.15 39.77
CA ALA A 54 21.27 -23.19 40.48
C ALA A 54 20.29 -24.19 39.87
N TYR A 55 19.63 -24.96 40.73
CA TYR A 55 18.51 -25.84 40.39
C TYR A 55 17.27 -25.41 41.17
N PHE A 56 16.20 -25.11 40.44
CA PHE A 56 14.90 -24.67 40.94
C PHE A 56 13.84 -25.70 40.59
N LYS A 57 13.07 -26.16 41.57
CA LYS A 57 12.02 -27.16 41.36
C LYS A 57 10.75 -26.80 42.10
N ASP A 58 9.60 -26.95 41.44
CA ASP A 58 8.27 -26.74 42.04
C ASP A 58 8.14 -25.31 42.60
N ILE A 59 8.18 -24.33 41.70
CA ILE A 59 8.13 -22.90 42.03
C ILE A 59 6.78 -22.35 41.58
N SER A 60 6.05 -21.69 42.47
CA SER A 60 4.78 -21.01 42.16
C SER A 60 4.89 -19.54 42.57
N ILE A 61 4.60 -18.64 41.63
CA ILE A 61 4.54 -17.20 41.87
C ILE A 61 3.22 -16.68 41.28
N ASP A 62 2.32 -16.17 42.11
CA ASP A 62 1.02 -15.73 41.61
C ASP A 62 1.14 -14.36 40.91
N HIS A 63 1.63 -13.36 41.64
CA HIS A 63 1.70 -11.98 41.17
C HIS A 63 3.12 -11.40 41.27
N ILE A 64 3.58 -10.79 40.18
CA ILE A 64 4.78 -9.97 40.13
C ILE A 64 4.40 -8.58 39.63
N ILE A 65 4.72 -7.56 40.42
CA ILE A 65 4.56 -6.15 40.07
C ILE A 65 5.93 -5.47 40.11
N GLN A 66 6.35 -4.89 38.99
CA GLN A 66 7.63 -4.21 38.84
C GLN A 66 7.46 -2.79 38.30
N GLU A 67 7.92 -1.80 39.08
CA GLU A 67 7.81 -0.37 38.74
C GLU A 67 9.18 0.24 38.39
N ASN A 68 10.07 -0.55 37.79
CA ASN A 68 11.40 -0.07 37.47
C ASN A 68 11.43 0.68 36.13
N LEU A 69 12.17 1.79 36.09
CA LEU A 69 12.41 2.58 34.88
C LEU A 69 13.48 1.94 33.97
N SER A 70 14.35 1.12 34.54
CA SER A 70 15.27 0.23 33.83
C SER A 70 14.75 -1.20 33.80
N TYR A 71 15.23 -1.98 32.83
CA TYR A 71 14.97 -3.40 32.78
C TYR A 71 15.39 -4.06 34.10
N SER A 72 14.52 -4.90 34.66
CA SER A 72 14.83 -5.68 35.85
C SER A 72 14.22 -7.07 35.77
N ALA A 73 15.04 -8.10 35.99
CA ALA A 73 14.52 -9.45 36.15
C ALA A 73 13.74 -9.56 37.46
N ALA A 74 12.54 -10.11 37.39
CA ALA A 74 11.68 -10.33 38.53
C ALA A 74 12.15 -11.52 39.38
N PHE A 75 12.63 -12.59 38.75
CA PHE A 75 12.92 -13.84 39.43
C PHE A 75 14.41 -14.08 39.62
N ILE A 76 15.22 -14.13 38.56
CA ILE A 76 16.66 -14.43 38.67
C ILE A 76 17.49 -13.38 37.95
N SER A 77 18.49 -12.83 38.61
CA SER A 77 19.54 -12.01 38.01
C SER A 77 20.89 -12.63 38.33
N THR A 78 21.69 -12.97 37.32
CA THR A 78 23.02 -13.58 37.47
C THR A 78 24.01 -12.91 36.51
N SER A 79 25.32 -13.06 36.70
CA SER A 79 26.31 -12.60 35.72
C SER A 79 26.86 -13.70 34.81
N SER A 80 26.47 -14.97 34.99
CA SER A 80 26.82 -16.20 34.22
C SER A 80 26.38 -17.46 35.00
N GLY A 81 26.52 -18.65 34.42
CA GLY A 81 26.42 -19.92 35.14
C GLY A 81 25.43 -20.92 34.54
N LYS A 82 24.99 -21.89 35.34
CA LYS A 82 24.05 -22.92 34.91
C LYS A 82 22.78 -22.85 35.73
N ILE A 83 21.68 -22.46 35.11
CA ILE A 83 20.36 -22.34 35.73
C ILE A 83 19.47 -23.43 35.16
N GLU A 84 18.92 -24.26 36.04
CA GLU A 84 17.92 -25.26 35.69
C GLU A 84 16.65 -24.98 36.48
N ILE A 85 15.52 -24.85 35.78
CA ILE A 85 14.20 -24.56 36.34
C ILE A 85 13.26 -25.67 35.89
N GLU A 86 12.57 -26.29 36.84
CA GLU A 86 11.61 -27.37 36.62
C GLU A 86 10.31 -27.08 37.36
N ASN A 87 9.17 -27.21 36.68
CA ASN A 87 7.84 -26.99 37.27
C ASN A 87 7.70 -25.58 37.89
N LEU A 88 7.96 -24.56 37.06
CA LEU A 88 7.75 -23.15 37.42
C LEU A 88 6.38 -22.70 36.92
N LYS A 89 5.53 -22.19 37.80
CA LYS A 89 4.24 -21.59 37.49
C LYS A 89 4.25 -20.11 37.84
N ILE A 90 3.96 -19.25 36.86
CA ILE A 90 3.79 -17.81 37.07
C ILE A 90 2.47 -17.37 36.44
N ASN A 91 1.59 -16.75 37.23
CA ASN A 91 0.24 -16.42 36.75
C ASN A 91 0.08 -15.00 36.20
N SER A 92 0.82 -14.04 36.75
CA SER A 92 0.73 -12.64 36.34
C SER A 92 2.04 -11.90 36.58
N ILE A 93 2.60 -11.32 35.52
CA ILE A 93 3.72 -10.38 35.60
C ILE A 93 3.25 -9.05 35.03
N LYS A 94 3.34 -7.99 35.82
CA LYS A 94 3.01 -6.64 35.40
C LYS A 94 4.16 -5.70 35.70
N GLY A 95 4.64 -4.98 34.70
CA GLY A 95 5.55 -3.88 34.99
C GLY A 95 5.81 -2.91 33.85
N LEU A 96 6.69 -1.96 34.13
CA LEU A 96 7.14 -1.00 33.13
C LEU A 96 8.15 -1.64 32.19
N LYS A 97 9.35 -1.93 32.71
CA LYS A 97 10.41 -2.65 31.99
C LYS A 97 10.78 -3.96 32.70
N SER A 98 9.98 -4.98 32.47
CA SER A 98 10.02 -6.19 33.27
C SER A 98 10.54 -7.38 32.49
N GLY A 99 11.22 -8.27 33.20
CA GLY A 99 11.52 -9.61 32.71
C GLY A 99 11.47 -10.60 33.85
N LEU A 100 11.72 -11.87 33.56
CA LEU A 100 11.79 -12.93 34.56
C LEU A 100 13.23 -13.26 34.95
N LEU A 101 14.13 -13.36 33.97
CA LEU A 101 15.52 -13.75 34.16
C LEU A 101 16.48 -12.79 33.47
N TYR A 102 17.60 -12.47 34.12
CA TYR A 102 18.71 -11.68 33.57
C TYR A 102 20.03 -12.42 33.75
N SER A 103 20.88 -12.46 32.72
CA SER A 103 22.23 -12.99 32.74
C SER A 103 23.20 -12.13 31.93
N GLU A 104 24.37 -11.76 32.49
CA GLU A 104 25.42 -10.94 31.82
C GLU A 104 26.59 -11.74 31.19
N GLY A 105 26.58 -13.06 31.34
CA GLY A 105 27.73 -13.90 30.99
C GLY A 105 27.30 -15.19 30.32
N LYS A 106 28.29 -16.05 30.04
CA LYS A 106 28.05 -17.40 29.53
C LYS A 106 27.13 -18.17 30.46
N ALA A 107 25.87 -18.30 30.05
CA ALA A 107 24.85 -19.01 30.78
C ALA A 107 24.32 -20.22 30.00
N ILE A 108 24.01 -21.26 30.74
CA ILE A 108 23.21 -22.38 30.28
C ILE A 108 21.92 -22.35 31.08
N THR A 109 20.82 -22.02 30.41
CA THR A 109 19.50 -21.95 31.05
C THR A 109 18.63 -23.08 30.52
N ARG A 110 18.06 -23.88 31.42
CA ARG A 110 17.13 -24.95 31.08
C ARG A 110 15.82 -24.75 31.82
N ILE A 111 14.70 -24.77 31.10
CA ILE A 111 13.36 -24.56 31.62
C ILE A 111 12.51 -25.74 31.22
N ARG A 112 11.82 -26.36 32.18
CA ARG A 112 11.07 -27.59 31.97
C ARG A 112 9.74 -27.58 32.69
N TYR A 113 8.70 -28.07 32.02
CA TYR A 113 7.38 -28.23 32.64
C TYR A 113 6.86 -26.92 33.25
N SER A 114 7.16 -25.78 32.62
CA SER A 114 6.87 -24.46 33.18
C SER A 114 5.66 -23.82 32.50
N GLU A 115 4.90 -23.06 33.26
CA GLU A 115 3.71 -22.32 32.82
C GLU A 115 3.91 -20.83 33.16
N ILE A 116 3.90 -19.97 32.13
CA ILE A 116 4.02 -18.51 32.30
C ILE A 116 2.79 -17.88 31.64
N LEU A 117 1.94 -17.27 32.46
CA LEU A 117 0.68 -16.66 32.06
C LEU A 117 0.72 -15.14 32.29
N ASN A 118 -0.03 -14.42 31.45
CA ASN A 118 -0.35 -12.99 31.61
C ASN A 118 0.90 -12.13 31.86
N PHE A 119 1.85 -12.19 30.93
CA PHE A 119 3.00 -11.32 30.97
C PHE A 119 2.67 -9.98 30.30
N TYR A 120 2.52 -8.94 31.11
CA TYR A 120 2.34 -7.58 30.69
C TYR A 120 3.56 -6.73 31.08
N SER A 121 4.20 -6.16 30.08
CA SER A 121 5.21 -5.13 30.27
C SER A 121 4.83 -3.95 29.38
N LYS A 122 4.90 -2.73 29.92
CA LYS A 122 4.55 -1.51 29.15
C LYS A 122 5.49 -1.32 27.96
N TYR A 123 6.75 -1.72 28.14
CA TYR A 123 7.74 -1.91 27.08
C TYR A 123 7.80 -3.40 26.75
N ALA A 124 8.08 -3.78 25.51
CA ALA A 124 8.10 -5.17 25.05
C ALA A 124 9.34 -5.95 25.53
N GLU A 125 9.70 -5.79 26.79
CA GLU A 125 10.93 -6.27 27.42
C GLU A 125 11.02 -7.80 27.47
N PRO A 126 12.24 -8.34 27.53
CA PRO A 126 12.42 -9.76 27.45
C PRO A 126 12.04 -10.49 28.75
N ILE A 127 11.30 -11.59 28.63
CA ILE A 127 11.07 -12.48 29.78
C ILE A 127 12.42 -13.09 30.23
N PHE A 128 13.32 -13.44 29.33
CA PHE A 128 14.62 -14.05 29.62
C PHE A 128 15.70 -13.26 28.89
N TYR A 129 16.40 -12.42 29.62
CA TYR A 129 17.49 -11.60 29.15
C TYR A 129 18.85 -12.26 29.40
N ILE A 130 19.64 -12.45 28.35
CA ILE A 130 20.99 -13.02 28.44
C ILE A 130 21.95 -12.24 27.51
N ASP A 131 22.57 -11.16 27.99
CA ASP A 131 23.59 -10.36 27.25
C ASP A 131 25.01 -10.63 27.79
N ASN A 132 26.06 -10.30 27.03
CA ASN A 132 27.46 -10.41 27.42
C ASN A 132 28.25 -9.10 27.42
N ASN A 133 27.68 -7.96 27.00
CA ASN A 133 28.29 -6.63 27.17
C ASN A 133 27.29 -5.56 26.75
N THR A 134 26.94 -4.66 27.69
CA THR A 134 26.01 -3.51 27.64
C THR A 134 24.52 -3.79 27.90
N PRO A 135 23.80 -2.94 28.68
CA PRO A 135 22.35 -3.03 28.92
C PRO A 135 21.57 -2.40 27.73
N CYS A 136 20.33 -2.72 27.32
CA CYS A 136 19.27 -3.72 27.57
C CYS A 136 18.43 -3.87 26.27
N PRO A 137 17.86 -5.05 25.90
CA PRO A 137 16.61 -5.05 25.11
C PRO A 137 15.63 -6.26 25.19
N ASP A 138 14.42 -5.98 24.73
CA ASP A 138 13.15 -6.70 24.42
C ASP A 138 13.16 -8.04 23.65
N THR A 139 12.46 -9.08 24.17
CA THR A 139 12.08 -10.42 23.60
C THR A 139 11.87 -11.51 24.64
N ILE A 140 10.86 -12.40 24.62
CA ILE A 140 10.79 -13.50 25.63
C ILE A 140 12.15 -14.18 25.86
N PHE A 141 12.99 -14.37 24.84
CA PHE A 141 14.39 -14.75 25.00
C PHE A 141 15.31 -13.80 24.23
N TYR A 142 16.08 -12.97 24.93
CA TYR A 142 17.22 -12.27 24.35
C TYR A 142 18.49 -13.07 24.67
N VAL A 143 19.16 -13.65 23.66
CA VAL A 143 20.29 -14.54 23.91
C VAL A 143 21.52 -14.13 23.12
N THR A 144 22.60 -13.88 23.84
CA THR A 144 23.94 -13.67 23.28
C THR A 144 24.89 -14.71 23.88
N ARG A 145 25.66 -15.43 23.05
CA ARG A 145 26.74 -16.34 23.51
C ARG A 145 26.34 -17.45 24.49
N CYS A 146 25.07 -17.86 24.51
CA CYS A 146 24.53 -18.76 25.53
C CYS A 146 23.72 -19.91 24.93
N SER A 147 23.43 -20.90 25.79
CA SER A 147 22.56 -22.02 25.44
C SER A 147 21.29 -21.97 26.27
N VAL A 148 20.14 -21.97 25.59
CA VAL A 148 18.84 -22.00 26.24
C VAL A 148 18.06 -23.21 25.73
N VAL A 149 17.48 -23.96 26.66
CA VAL A 149 16.70 -25.15 26.38
C VAL A 149 15.37 -25.05 27.10
N ILE A 150 14.27 -25.01 26.34
CA ILE A 150 12.89 -25.01 26.84
C ILE A 150 12.23 -26.32 26.43
N GLU A 151 11.69 -27.07 27.39
CA GLU A 151 11.07 -28.36 27.13
C GLU A 151 9.75 -28.46 27.89
N ASP A 152 8.67 -28.87 27.22
CA ASP A 152 7.37 -29.16 27.84
C ASP A 152 6.78 -27.95 28.59
N SER A 153 6.92 -26.74 28.05
CA SER A 153 6.48 -25.49 28.71
C SER A 153 5.35 -24.79 27.95
N GLU A 154 4.55 -24.01 28.69
CA GLU A 154 3.42 -23.24 28.21
C GLU A 154 3.63 -21.73 28.48
N PHE A 155 3.39 -20.93 27.44
CA PHE A 155 3.44 -19.47 27.46
C PHE A 155 2.09 -18.96 26.95
N ASN A 156 1.37 -18.20 27.77
CA ASN A 156 0.03 -17.72 27.43
C ASN A 156 -0.16 -16.24 27.74
N ASN A 157 -0.80 -15.52 26.82
CA ASN A 157 -1.11 -14.10 26.93
C ASN A 157 0.15 -13.26 27.24
N ILE A 158 1.05 -13.22 26.27
CA ILE A 158 2.36 -12.56 26.40
C ILE A 158 2.38 -11.31 25.53
N HIS A 159 2.69 -10.16 26.14
CA HIS A 159 2.77 -8.84 25.49
C HIS A 159 1.45 -8.36 24.87
N GLU A 160 0.31 -8.56 25.54
CA GLU A 160 -1.01 -8.13 25.06
C GLU A 160 -1.08 -6.64 24.63
N CYS A 161 -0.18 -5.77 25.13
CA CYS A 161 -0.11 -4.37 24.70
C CYS A 161 0.04 -4.19 23.17
N TYR A 162 0.61 -5.17 22.44
CA TYR A 162 0.78 -5.07 20.99
C TYR A 162 -0.55 -5.20 20.25
N LYS A 163 -1.47 -5.99 20.81
CA LYS A 163 -2.81 -6.21 20.26
C LYS A 163 -3.61 -4.91 20.16
N TYR A 164 -3.42 -4.00 21.11
CA TYR A 164 -4.13 -2.72 21.20
C TYR A 164 -3.28 -1.53 20.74
N ASN A 165 -2.08 -1.77 20.21
CA ASN A 165 -1.10 -0.72 19.86
C ASN A 165 -0.76 0.20 21.05
N ASP A 166 -0.80 -0.36 22.27
CA ASP A 166 -0.51 0.33 23.53
C ASP A 166 0.95 0.14 23.98
N CYS A 167 1.68 -0.81 23.39
CA CYS A 167 3.13 -0.89 23.60
C CYS A 167 3.76 0.35 22.94
N SER A 168 4.55 1.13 23.68
CA SER A 168 5.25 2.35 23.18
C SER A 168 4.42 3.64 23.15
N SER A 169 3.69 3.96 24.24
CA SER A 169 3.07 5.28 24.46
C SER A 169 4.07 6.46 24.57
N PHE A 170 5.32 6.32 24.11
CA PHE A 170 6.40 7.29 24.30
C PHE A 170 7.11 7.58 22.96
N ASN A 171 7.58 8.81 22.77
CA ASN A 171 8.18 9.34 21.53
C ASN A 171 9.51 8.68 21.09
N GLU A 172 9.93 7.58 21.72
CA GLU A 172 11.18 6.88 21.34
C GLU A 172 10.94 6.06 20.07
N LEU A 173 11.85 6.20 19.09
CA LEU A 173 11.81 5.36 17.89
C LEU A 173 12.05 3.91 18.33
N PRO A 174 11.18 2.96 17.93
CA PRO A 174 11.39 1.55 18.26
C PRO A 174 12.73 1.07 17.68
N ASP A 175 13.53 0.41 18.51
CA ASP A 175 14.77 -0.27 18.09
C ASP A 175 14.37 -1.65 17.54
N GLU A 176 15.11 -2.21 16.57
CA GLU A 176 14.84 -3.55 16.02
C GLU A 176 14.69 -4.62 17.11
N LYS A 177 15.35 -4.40 18.25
CA LYS A 177 15.31 -5.26 19.41
C LYS A 177 13.95 -5.21 20.12
N THR A 178 13.33 -4.02 20.24
CA THR A 178 12.00 -3.79 20.86
C THR A 178 10.83 -4.35 20.12
N GLU A 179 11.06 -4.94 18.96
CA GLU A 179 10.01 -5.38 18.05
C GLU A 179 9.73 -6.89 18.13
N THR A 180 10.58 -7.67 18.82
CA THR A 180 10.52 -9.13 18.77
C THR A 180 9.88 -9.68 20.05
N SER A 181 8.99 -10.67 19.93
CA SER A 181 8.19 -11.17 21.05
C SER A 181 8.73 -12.45 21.67
N ILE A 182 9.32 -13.37 20.91
CA ILE A 182 9.74 -14.69 21.41
C ILE A 182 11.25 -14.81 21.52
N LEU A 183 12.02 -14.59 20.46
CA LEU A 183 13.47 -14.84 20.48
C LEU A 183 14.24 -13.80 19.70
N TYR A 184 15.22 -13.15 20.32
CA TYR A 184 16.23 -12.35 19.64
C TYR A 184 17.60 -13.00 19.83
N LEU A 185 18.19 -13.47 18.72
CA LEU A 185 19.57 -13.95 18.71
C LEU A 185 20.47 -12.92 18.04
N LYS A 186 21.36 -12.32 18.84
CA LYS A 186 22.33 -11.34 18.35
C LYS A 186 23.51 -12.05 17.68
N GLN A 187 24.03 -11.43 16.62
CA GLN A 187 25.28 -11.87 16.00
C GLN A 187 26.42 -11.90 17.02
N SER A 188 27.18 -13.00 17.04
CA SER A 188 28.22 -13.21 18.04
C SER A 188 29.31 -14.15 17.53
N GLU A 189 30.56 -13.89 17.90
CA GLU A 189 31.71 -14.75 17.61
C GLU A 189 31.52 -16.22 18.04
N THR A 190 30.71 -16.47 19.09
CA THR A 190 30.27 -17.83 19.44
C THR A 190 28.80 -17.99 19.08
N ALA A 191 28.50 -18.96 18.22
CA ALA A 191 27.15 -19.30 17.79
C ALA A 191 26.26 -19.67 19.00
N PRO A 192 25.21 -18.90 19.31
CA PRO A 192 24.25 -19.28 20.35
C PRO A 192 23.52 -20.57 19.96
N TYR A 193 23.09 -21.36 20.96
CA TYR A 193 22.37 -22.62 20.75
C TYR A 193 21.03 -22.60 21.48
N PHE A 194 19.93 -22.52 20.74
CA PHE A 194 18.59 -22.36 21.27
C PHE A 194 17.69 -23.53 20.89
N VAL A 195 17.06 -24.16 21.88
CA VAL A 195 16.24 -25.35 21.69
C VAL A 195 14.87 -25.18 22.35
N ILE A 196 13.80 -25.40 21.60
CA ILE A 196 12.43 -25.52 22.12
C ILE A 196 11.86 -26.88 21.75
N LYS A 197 11.28 -27.60 22.72
CA LYS A 197 10.67 -28.92 22.49
C LYS A 197 9.34 -29.04 23.20
N ARG A 198 8.33 -29.54 22.50
CA ARG A 198 7.01 -29.89 23.09
C ARG A 198 6.40 -28.72 23.86
N SER A 199 6.61 -27.50 23.39
CA SER A 199 6.14 -26.29 24.05
C SER A 199 4.96 -25.67 23.33
N PHE A 200 4.16 -24.94 24.09
CA PHE A 200 2.92 -24.33 23.64
C PHE A 200 2.97 -22.82 23.85
N PHE A 201 2.69 -22.06 22.78
CA PHE A 201 2.62 -20.61 22.78
C PHE A 201 1.22 -20.20 22.33
N ASN A 202 0.45 -19.57 23.20
CA ASN A 202 -0.89 -19.08 22.91
C ASN A 202 -0.98 -17.59 23.19
N GLU A 203 -1.61 -16.83 22.29
CA GLU A 203 -1.82 -15.40 22.49
C GLU A 203 -0.51 -14.65 22.79
N VAL A 204 0.49 -14.85 21.92
CA VAL A 204 1.75 -14.11 21.96
C VAL A 204 1.68 -12.98 20.93
N TYR A 205 2.02 -11.76 21.33
CA TYR A 205 1.87 -10.58 20.47
C TYR A 205 3.22 -9.85 20.30
N GLY A 206 3.56 -9.47 19.08
CA GLY A 206 4.76 -8.71 18.76
C GLY A 206 4.78 -8.18 17.34
N LYS A 207 5.79 -7.39 16.97
CA LYS A 207 6.03 -7.14 15.54
C LYS A 207 6.69 -8.34 14.87
N ARG A 208 7.58 -9.05 15.57
CA ARG A 208 8.22 -10.28 15.11
C ARG A 208 8.04 -11.37 16.16
N GLY A 209 7.92 -12.64 15.76
CA GLY A 209 8.04 -13.76 16.70
C GLY A 209 9.50 -13.94 17.12
N MET A 210 10.36 -14.24 16.17
CA MET A 210 11.77 -14.57 16.35
C MET A 210 12.58 -13.76 15.36
N TYR A 211 13.63 -13.10 15.83
CA TYR A 211 14.62 -12.43 15.00
C TYR A 211 15.98 -13.04 15.27
N VAL A 212 16.44 -13.87 14.33
CA VAL A 212 17.65 -14.66 14.50
C VAL A 212 18.73 -14.18 13.54
N LYS A 213 19.72 -13.44 14.06
CA LYS A 213 20.84 -12.94 13.26
C LYS A 213 21.93 -14.00 13.05
N ASP A 214 22.11 -14.92 13.99
CA ASP A 214 23.21 -15.89 13.99
C ASP A 214 22.93 -17.02 14.98
N GLY A 215 23.54 -18.18 14.78
CA GLY A 215 23.48 -19.32 15.69
C GLY A 215 22.66 -20.51 15.21
N VAL A 216 22.27 -21.33 16.17
CA VAL A 216 21.52 -22.56 15.94
C VAL A 216 20.21 -22.52 16.69
N VAL A 217 19.13 -22.80 15.98
CA VAL A 217 17.76 -22.83 16.50
C VAL A 217 17.13 -24.16 16.17
N ASP A 218 16.54 -24.79 17.17
CA ASP A 218 16.12 -26.18 17.12
C ASP A 218 14.74 -26.28 17.79
N MET A 219 13.66 -26.27 17.00
CA MET A 219 12.27 -26.24 17.47
C MET A 219 11.51 -27.52 17.07
N TYR A 220 10.98 -28.25 18.05
CA TYR A 220 10.39 -29.57 17.83
C TYR A 220 9.03 -29.72 18.50
N ASN A 221 8.04 -30.27 17.78
CA ASN A 221 6.74 -30.64 18.34
C ASN A 221 6.06 -29.48 19.10
N CYS A 222 6.20 -28.26 18.59
CA CYS A 222 5.65 -27.08 19.25
C CYS A 222 4.32 -26.66 18.63
N VAL A 223 3.54 -25.91 19.38
CA VAL A 223 2.27 -25.34 18.90
C VAL A 223 2.26 -23.84 19.17
N ILE A 224 2.02 -23.05 18.14
CA ILE A 224 1.90 -21.60 18.21
C ILE A 224 0.50 -21.25 17.69
N LYS A 225 -0.35 -20.68 18.54
CA LYS A 225 -1.72 -20.36 18.12
C LYS A 225 -2.24 -19.04 18.66
N ASN A 226 -3.29 -18.54 17.99
CA ASN A 226 -4.01 -17.32 18.38
C ASN A 226 -3.07 -16.11 18.62
N SER A 227 -1.93 -16.08 17.93
CA SER A 227 -0.86 -15.10 18.14
C SER A 227 -0.85 -14.05 17.03
N TYR A 228 -0.22 -12.90 17.30
CA TYR A 228 -0.06 -11.83 16.32
C TYR A 228 1.41 -11.46 16.15
N PHE A 229 1.89 -11.48 14.90
CA PHE A 229 3.24 -11.06 14.54
C PHE A 229 3.22 -10.22 13.27
N GLN A 230 3.42 -8.90 13.36
CA GLN A 230 3.34 -7.99 12.20
C GLN A 230 4.15 -8.47 10.96
N TYR A 231 5.39 -8.90 11.18
CA TYR A 231 6.35 -9.42 10.21
C TYR A 231 6.67 -10.90 10.43
N GLY A 232 5.66 -11.66 10.86
CA GLY A 232 5.73 -13.11 10.99
C GLY A 232 6.47 -13.65 12.21
N PHE A 233 6.26 -14.94 12.42
CA PHE A 233 6.86 -15.67 13.53
C PHE A 233 8.39 -15.79 13.41
N THR A 234 8.96 -15.90 12.21
CA THR A 234 10.41 -15.91 11.98
C THR A 234 10.79 -14.83 10.98
N TYR A 235 11.70 -13.97 11.40
CA TYR A 235 12.21 -12.84 10.64
C TYR A 235 13.68 -13.03 10.30
N TYR A 236 13.98 -12.96 9.01
CA TYR A 236 15.33 -13.06 8.47
C TYR A 236 15.66 -11.86 7.61
N THR A 237 16.94 -11.48 7.58
CA THR A 237 17.44 -10.43 6.69
C THR A 237 18.87 -10.74 6.27
N ASN A 238 19.26 -10.32 5.07
CA ASN A 238 20.66 -10.36 4.63
C ASN A 238 21.46 -9.13 5.07
N LEU A 239 20.94 -8.28 5.98
CA LEU A 239 21.67 -7.14 6.54
C LEU A 239 22.93 -7.56 7.30
N TYR A 240 23.01 -8.79 7.82
CA TYR A 240 24.15 -9.31 8.55
C TYR A 240 24.65 -10.62 7.92
N ASN A 241 25.91 -10.97 8.23
CA ASN A 241 26.41 -12.30 7.89
C ASN A 241 25.91 -13.24 8.99
N SER A 242 25.17 -14.25 8.58
CA SER A 242 24.53 -15.16 9.51
C SER A 242 25.12 -16.56 9.34
N TYR A 243 25.47 -17.22 10.45
CA TYR A 243 26.11 -18.54 10.48
C TYR A 243 25.37 -19.53 11.39
N GLY A 244 25.34 -20.80 10.96
CA GLY A 244 24.61 -21.85 11.67
C GLY A 244 23.43 -22.37 10.87
N TYR A 245 22.46 -22.97 11.56
CA TYR A 245 21.33 -23.65 10.94
C TYR A 245 20.12 -23.63 11.86
N HIS A 246 18.93 -23.50 11.27
CA HIS A 246 17.67 -23.52 12.02
C HIS A 246 16.78 -24.66 11.54
N ASN A 247 16.30 -25.45 12.48
CA ASN A 247 15.40 -26.56 12.22
C ASN A 247 14.09 -26.36 12.98
N TYR A 248 12.98 -26.46 12.26
CA TYR A 248 11.64 -26.46 12.81
C TYR A 248 10.98 -27.77 12.37
N ILE A 249 10.59 -28.62 13.31
CA ILE A 249 10.16 -29.99 13.03
C ILE A 249 8.84 -30.29 13.75
N ASN A 250 7.89 -30.89 13.03
CA ASN A 250 6.63 -31.43 13.58
C ASN A 250 5.80 -30.39 14.38
N SER A 251 5.82 -29.12 13.99
CA SER A 251 5.15 -28.05 14.74
C SER A 251 3.88 -27.57 14.05
N THR A 252 2.98 -26.96 14.80
CA THR A 252 1.69 -26.47 14.29
C THR A 252 1.54 -24.96 14.56
N PHE A 253 1.14 -24.23 13.52
CA PHE A 253 0.82 -22.81 13.55
C PHE A 253 -0.65 -22.63 13.19
N GLU A 254 -1.46 -22.24 14.17
CA GLU A 254 -2.93 -22.24 14.06
C GLU A 254 -3.56 -20.89 14.43
N ASN A 255 -4.45 -20.36 13.58
CA ASN A 255 -5.21 -19.13 13.84
C ASN A 255 -4.32 -17.91 14.19
N ASN A 256 -3.12 -17.83 13.62
CA ASN A 256 -2.25 -16.67 13.81
C ASN A 256 -2.57 -15.56 12.82
N ILE A 257 -2.36 -14.31 13.22
CA ILE A 257 -2.62 -13.13 12.42
C ILE A 257 -1.33 -12.33 12.21
N SER A 258 -1.14 -11.75 11.03
CA SER A 258 -0.04 -10.82 10.74
C SER A 258 -0.47 -9.71 9.79
N GLU A 259 0.38 -8.71 9.61
CA GLU A 259 0.23 -7.78 8.51
C GLU A 259 0.75 -8.42 7.21
N ILE A 260 1.94 -9.04 7.28
CA ILE A 260 2.66 -9.64 6.16
C ILE A 260 3.35 -10.92 6.64
N GLY A 261 3.11 -12.07 6.00
CA GLY A 261 3.79 -13.33 6.35
C GLY A 261 3.47 -13.80 7.77
N THR A 262 2.49 -14.68 8.03
CA THR A 262 2.22 -15.06 9.44
C THR A 262 3.35 -15.86 10.09
N PHE A 263 4.14 -16.57 9.29
CA PHE A 263 5.18 -17.46 9.79
C PHE A 263 6.58 -17.05 9.36
N PHE A 264 6.82 -16.83 8.07
CA PHE A 264 8.16 -16.57 7.53
C PHE A 264 8.20 -15.23 6.83
N TYR A 265 9.15 -14.39 7.23
CA TYR A 265 9.42 -13.10 6.61
C TYR A 265 10.91 -13.00 6.29
N PHE A 266 11.24 -12.74 5.02
CA PHE A 266 12.61 -12.47 4.60
C PHE A 266 12.73 -11.07 4.01
N ASP A 267 13.63 -10.26 4.59
CA ASP A 267 13.95 -8.89 4.17
C ASP A 267 15.33 -8.78 3.48
N ASP A 268 15.31 -8.60 2.17
CA ASP A 268 16.47 -8.37 1.32
C ASP A 268 16.78 -6.88 1.18
N ILE A 269 17.81 -6.46 1.90
CA ILE A 269 18.30 -5.09 1.87
C ILE A 269 19.43 -4.88 0.84
N GLY A 270 19.69 -5.88 -0.02
CA GLY A 270 20.61 -5.81 -1.16
C GLY A 270 22.08 -6.08 -0.84
N SER A 271 22.42 -6.54 0.37
CA SER A 271 23.80 -6.92 0.72
C SER A 271 24.11 -8.38 0.36
N LYS A 272 25.29 -8.63 -0.24
CA LYS A 272 25.79 -9.97 -0.63
C LYS A 272 26.24 -10.83 0.56
N LYS A 273 25.48 -10.83 1.65
CA LYS A 273 25.84 -11.52 2.88
C LYS A 273 25.29 -12.94 2.87
N ASN A 274 25.96 -13.81 3.62
CA ASN A 274 25.56 -15.21 3.73
C ASN A 274 24.23 -15.33 4.46
N ILE A 275 23.35 -16.17 3.92
CA ILE A 275 22.06 -16.53 4.51
C ILE A 275 22.24 -17.87 5.23
N LEU A 276 21.55 -18.03 6.36
CA LEU A 276 21.53 -19.27 7.15
C LEU A 276 20.76 -20.37 6.44
N ASN A 277 21.16 -21.62 6.66
CA ASN A 277 20.35 -22.77 6.30
C ASN A 277 19.16 -22.89 7.26
N VAL A 278 17.95 -22.84 6.73
CA VAL A 278 16.69 -22.93 7.47
C VAL A 278 15.86 -24.06 6.88
N THR A 279 15.50 -25.03 7.72
CA THR A 279 14.68 -26.18 7.33
C THR A 279 13.41 -26.21 8.16
N PHE A 280 12.27 -26.22 7.48
CA PHE A 280 10.95 -26.42 8.03
C PHE A 280 10.46 -27.79 7.60
N ASN A 281 10.24 -28.72 8.52
CA ASN A 281 9.88 -30.10 8.20
C ASN A 281 8.63 -30.54 8.95
N ASN A 282 7.63 -31.03 8.22
CA ASN A 282 6.36 -31.49 8.75
C ASN A 282 5.67 -30.42 9.61
N ILE A 283 5.60 -29.20 9.08
CA ILE A 283 4.91 -28.08 9.74
C ILE A 283 3.48 -27.99 9.22
N LYS A 284 2.53 -27.74 10.12
CA LYS A 284 1.13 -27.51 9.78
C LYS A 284 0.77 -26.04 9.95
N PHE A 285 0.26 -25.42 8.89
CA PHE A 285 -0.23 -24.06 8.87
C PHE A 285 -1.74 -24.05 8.64
N ILE A 286 -2.50 -23.78 9.70
CA ILE A 286 -3.97 -23.91 9.71
C ILE A 286 -4.62 -22.57 10.06
N ASN A 287 -5.52 -22.08 9.20
CA ASN A 287 -6.32 -20.87 9.44
C ASN A 287 -5.50 -19.60 9.77
N ASN A 288 -4.27 -19.47 9.28
CA ASN A 288 -3.47 -18.27 9.51
C ASN A 288 -3.87 -17.17 8.51
N THR A 289 -3.85 -15.92 8.94
CA THR A 289 -4.28 -14.78 8.11
C THR A 289 -3.25 -13.66 8.14
N ALA A 290 -2.70 -13.32 6.97
CA ALA A 290 -1.95 -12.07 6.79
C ALA A 290 -2.88 -11.02 6.16
N ASN A 291 -2.84 -9.78 6.65
CA ASN A 291 -3.72 -8.73 6.14
C ASN A 291 -3.38 -8.30 4.71
N LEU A 292 -2.11 -8.41 4.29
CA LEU A 292 -1.64 -7.94 2.99
C LEU A 292 -1.06 -9.07 2.14
N TYR A 293 0.20 -9.44 2.39
CA TYR A 293 0.97 -10.32 1.51
C TYR A 293 1.43 -11.57 2.24
N GLY A 294 1.38 -12.71 1.53
CA GLY A 294 1.98 -13.95 1.99
C GLY A 294 1.30 -14.47 3.25
N GLY A 295 0.19 -15.20 3.12
CA GLY A 295 -0.56 -15.70 4.27
C GLY A 295 0.33 -16.46 5.25
N ILE A 296 1.33 -17.20 4.76
CA ILE A 296 2.36 -17.88 5.58
C ILE A 296 3.75 -17.27 5.36
N ILE A 297 4.12 -17.10 4.09
CA ILE A 297 5.49 -16.80 3.64
C ILE A 297 5.49 -15.47 2.91
N TYR A 298 6.32 -14.54 3.36
CA TYR A 298 6.66 -13.34 2.62
C TYR A 298 8.17 -13.27 2.37
N SER A 299 8.56 -12.88 1.16
CA SER A 299 9.94 -12.56 0.83
C SER A 299 10.03 -11.49 -0.24
N ASN A 300 10.94 -10.53 -0.04
CA ASN A 300 11.39 -9.59 -1.07
C ASN A 300 12.82 -9.94 -1.59
N ALA A 301 13.27 -11.19 -1.41
CA ALA A 301 14.55 -11.69 -1.91
C ALA A 301 14.72 -11.46 -3.40
N ARG A 302 15.86 -10.90 -3.80
CA ARG A 302 16.12 -10.48 -5.18
C ARG A 302 17.60 -10.53 -5.53
N LYS A 303 17.90 -10.32 -6.81
CA LYS A 303 19.26 -10.22 -7.38
C LYS A 303 20.11 -11.48 -7.17
N GLN A 304 20.88 -11.56 -6.08
CA GLN A 304 21.83 -12.66 -5.81
C GLN A 304 21.39 -13.52 -4.62
N THR A 305 20.25 -13.19 -4.02
CA THR A 305 19.70 -13.81 -2.81
C THR A 305 18.86 -15.03 -3.17
N ASP A 306 19.51 -16.15 -3.48
CA ASP A 306 18.83 -17.40 -3.84
C ASP A 306 18.31 -18.13 -2.59
N LEU A 307 17.04 -17.90 -2.21
CA LEU A 307 16.44 -18.56 -1.05
C LEU A 307 16.25 -20.07 -1.25
N GLY A 308 16.12 -20.54 -2.49
CA GLY A 308 15.92 -21.97 -2.78
C GLY A 308 17.06 -22.84 -2.27
N LYS A 309 18.28 -22.29 -2.17
CA LYS A 309 19.44 -22.99 -1.61
C LYS A 309 19.48 -23.04 -0.08
N PHE A 310 18.86 -22.07 0.59
CA PHE A 310 19.04 -21.86 2.03
C PHE A 310 17.78 -22.12 2.84
N VAL A 311 16.60 -21.98 2.24
CA VAL A 311 15.31 -22.10 2.93
C VAL A 311 14.51 -23.23 2.30
N VAL A 312 14.25 -24.28 3.07
CA VAL A 312 13.59 -25.49 2.58
C VAL A 312 12.37 -25.82 3.43
N PHE A 313 11.21 -25.93 2.79
CA PHE A 313 9.96 -26.42 3.36
C PHE A 313 9.74 -27.86 2.91
N LYS A 314 9.66 -28.79 3.87
CA LYS A 314 9.50 -30.23 3.63
C LYS A 314 8.22 -30.75 4.23
N ASN A 315 7.44 -31.49 3.44
CA ASN A 315 6.22 -32.18 3.90
C ASN A 315 5.28 -31.27 4.72
N CYS A 316 5.11 -30.01 4.29
CA CYS A 316 4.36 -29.01 5.04
C CYS A 316 2.89 -28.96 4.58
N ILE A 317 1.97 -28.76 5.52
CA ILE A 317 0.53 -28.73 5.26
C ILE A 317 0.03 -27.29 5.34
N TYR A 318 -0.78 -26.88 4.35
CA TYR A 318 -1.32 -25.53 4.23
C TYR A 318 -2.84 -25.59 4.13
N GLU A 319 -3.54 -25.31 5.23
CA GLU A 319 -5.00 -25.42 5.31
C GLU A 319 -5.64 -24.07 5.62
N ASN A 320 -6.52 -23.60 4.73
CA ASN A 320 -7.38 -22.42 4.94
C ASN A 320 -6.65 -21.14 5.35
N ASN A 321 -5.43 -20.93 4.86
CA ASN A 321 -4.67 -19.71 5.10
C ASN A 321 -5.16 -18.58 4.16
N ASN A 322 -5.06 -17.34 4.61
CA ASN A 322 -5.61 -16.18 3.90
C ASN A 322 -4.61 -15.02 3.82
N ALA A 323 -4.63 -14.33 2.67
CA ALA A 323 -4.00 -13.03 2.44
C ALA A 323 -4.67 -12.35 1.24
N ILE A 324 -4.49 -11.04 1.08
CA ILE A 324 -4.92 -10.34 -0.15
C ILE A 324 -4.17 -10.95 -1.34
N PHE A 325 -2.84 -11.08 -1.21
CA PHE A 325 -1.99 -11.71 -2.21
C PHE A 325 -1.16 -12.83 -1.63
N GLY A 326 -1.25 -14.02 -2.23
CA GLY A 326 -0.47 -15.19 -1.86
C GLY A 326 -0.93 -15.78 -0.54
N LYS A 327 -2.06 -16.50 -0.52
CA LYS A 327 -2.61 -17.20 0.67
C LYS A 327 -1.58 -18.10 1.37
N ILE A 328 -0.61 -18.62 0.63
CA ILE A 328 0.54 -19.35 1.16
C ILE A 328 1.78 -18.48 1.07
N SER A 329 2.13 -18.03 -0.13
CA SER A 329 3.43 -17.42 -0.40
C SER A 329 3.32 -16.19 -1.28
N TYR A 330 3.95 -15.09 -0.84
CA TYR A 330 4.25 -13.93 -1.66
C TYR A 330 5.76 -13.73 -1.73
N ILE A 331 6.34 -13.83 -2.92
CA ILE A 331 7.78 -13.70 -3.15
C ILE A 331 8.06 -12.62 -4.22
N TYR A 332 9.32 -12.23 -4.40
CA TYR A 332 9.68 -11.24 -5.42
C TYR A 332 9.51 -11.81 -6.85
N ASP A 333 10.13 -12.94 -7.15
CA ASP A 333 9.98 -13.69 -8.40
C ASP A 333 10.20 -15.20 -8.12
N ASP A 334 9.79 -16.08 -9.05
CA ASP A 334 9.87 -17.54 -8.85
C ASP A 334 11.32 -18.03 -8.69
N SER A 335 12.31 -17.32 -9.23
CA SER A 335 13.72 -17.70 -9.14
C SER A 335 14.34 -17.47 -7.76
N HIS A 336 13.72 -16.61 -6.94
CA HIS A 336 14.12 -16.36 -5.55
C HIS A 336 13.17 -17.04 -4.53
N ALA A 337 12.32 -17.96 -4.98
CA ALA A 337 11.43 -18.73 -4.11
C ALA A 337 12.22 -19.61 -3.13
N PRO A 338 11.72 -19.82 -1.89
CA PRO A 338 12.15 -20.93 -1.06
C PRO A 338 11.97 -22.28 -1.78
N SER A 339 12.75 -23.28 -1.40
CA SER A 339 12.57 -24.64 -1.92
C SER A 339 11.42 -25.33 -1.20
N TYR A 340 10.55 -25.98 -1.97
CA TYR A 340 9.47 -26.84 -1.48
C TYR A 340 9.83 -28.28 -1.87
N ASP A 341 10.19 -29.09 -0.88
CA ASP A 341 10.66 -30.47 -1.02
C ASP A 341 9.67 -31.39 -0.30
N ASP A 342 8.55 -31.66 -0.98
CA ASP A 342 7.48 -32.52 -0.49
C ASP A 342 7.62 -33.94 -1.08
N GLU A 343 7.33 -34.96 -0.27
CA GLU A 343 7.26 -36.35 -0.72
C GLU A 343 6.22 -36.53 -1.85
N ASP A 344 5.14 -35.73 -1.81
CA ASP A 344 4.16 -35.64 -2.89
C ASP A 344 4.38 -34.36 -3.72
N LEU A 345 5.19 -34.47 -4.78
CA LEU A 345 5.41 -33.36 -5.73
C LEU A 345 4.11 -32.87 -6.37
N ASP A 346 3.08 -33.72 -6.50
CA ASP A 346 1.80 -33.31 -7.07
C ASP A 346 1.04 -32.39 -6.11
N TYR A 347 1.26 -32.50 -4.80
CA TYR A 347 0.60 -31.65 -3.81
C TYR A 347 0.99 -30.18 -3.95
N ILE A 348 2.29 -29.86 -3.97
CA ILE A 348 2.76 -28.46 -4.15
C ILE A 348 2.37 -27.92 -5.53
N ASN A 349 2.46 -28.75 -6.58
CA ASN A 349 2.06 -28.33 -7.92
C ASN A 349 0.56 -28.02 -8.01
N LYS A 350 -0.30 -28.80 -7.35
CA LYS A 350 -1.74 -28.48 -7.24
C LYS A 350 -1.96 -27.16 -6.51
N LEU A 351 -1.25 -26.92 -5.41
CA LEU A 351 -1.37 -25.66 -4.68
C LEU A 351 -0.89 -24.45 -5.50
N LYS A 352 0.12 -24.60 -6.36
CA LYS A 352 0.57 -23.54 -7.28
C LYS A 352 -0.45 -23.23 -8.39
N LEU A 353 -1.26 -24.21 -8.80
CA LEU A 353 -2.33 -24.02 -9.79
C LEU A 353 -3.56 -23.31 -9.23
N ASP A 354 -3.77 -23.40 -7.91
CA ASP A 354 -4.84 -22.69 -7.23
C ASP A 354 -4.55 -21.19 -7.17
N LYS A 355 -5.46 -20.40 -7.77
CA LYS A 355 -5.32 -18.95 -7.86
C LYS A 355 -5.06 -18.32 -6.50
N ASN A 356 -4.10 -17.40 -6.48
CA ASN A 356 -3.70 -16.61 -5.32
C ASN A 356 -3.07 -17.41 -4.17
N ASN A 357 -2.75 -18.71 -4.30
CA ASN A 357 -1.99 -19.41 -3.26
C ASN A 357 -0.52 -18.99 -3.25
N PHE A 358 0.10 -19.04 -4.42
CA PHE A 358 1.45 -18.55 -4.66
C PHE A 358 1.35 -17.33 -5.56
N VAL A 359 1.95 -16.23 -5.11
CA VAL A 359 1.99 -14.97 -5.84
C VAL A 359 3.43 -14.45 -5.85
N THR A 360 3.83 -13.85 -6.96
CA THR A 360 5.10 -13.10 -7.03
C THR A 360 4.84 -11.61 -7.07
N ASN A 361 5.87 -10.76 -7.01
CA ASN A 361 5.72 -9.37 -7.45
C ASN A 361 5.20 -9.37 -8.90
N PRO A 362 4.45 -8.34 -9.33
CA PRO A 362 4.15 -8.14 -10.74
C PRO A 362 5.39 -8.35 -11.61
N THR A 363 5.24 -9.10 -12.71
CA THR A 363 6.34 -9.42 -13.61
C THR A 363 6.13 -8.90 -15.00
N HIS A 364 4.86 -8.80 -15.44
CA HIS A 364 4.52 -8.31 -16.77
C HIS A 364 3.13 -7.66 -16.82
N ILE A 365 2.85 -6.98 -17.93
CA ILE A 365 1.54 -6.45 -18.27
C ILE A 365 1.04 -7.05 -19.58
N GLU A 366 -0.26 -7.27 -19.70
CA GLU A 366 -0.89 -7.79 -20.93
C GLU A 366 -2.17 -7.01 -21.25
N PHE A 367 -2.48 -6.88 -22.53
CA PHE A 367 -3.76 -6.30 -22.94
C PHE A 367 -4.93 -7.24 -22.65
N ASP A 368 -6.03 -6.72 -22.10
CA ASP A 368 -7.25 -7.49 -21.89
C ASP A 368 -8.09 -7.62 -23.18
N ASN A 369 -7.99 -6.63 -24.09
CA ASN A 369 -8.91 -6.46 -25.22
C ASN A 369 -8.23 -6.03 -26.53
N TYR A 370 -6.94 -6.29 -26.66
CA TYR A 370 -6.16 -6.08 -27.88
C TYR A 370 -5.44 -7.37 -28.26
N ASN A 371 -5.44 -7.68 -29.56
CA ASN A 371 -4.74 -8.84 -30.11
C ASN A 371 -3.51 -8.32 -30.88
N ASP A 372 -2.36 -8.97 -30.74
CA ASP A 372 -1.12 -8.56 -31.41
C ASP A 372 -1.20 -8.51 -32.95
N THR A 373 -2.22 -9.16 -33.53
CA THR A 373 -2.53 -9.12 -34.96
C THR A 373 -3.42 -7.93 -35.38
N GLU A 374 -4.05 -7.25 -34.43
CA GLU A 374 -4.85 -6.05 -34.67
C GLU A 374 -3.92 -4.89 -35.08
N VAL A 375 -4.39 -4.05 -36.01
CA VAL A 375 -3.71 -2.82 -36.41
C VAL A 375 -4.72 -1.69 -36.33
N ILE A 376 -4.41 -0.69 -35.50
CA ILE A 376 -5.21 0.52 -35.36
C ILE A 376 -4.91 1.40 -36.57
N VAL A 377 -5.86 1.47 -37.50
CA VAL A 377 -5.73 2.27 -38.73
C VAL A 377 -6.44 3.61 -38.53
N ILE A 378 -5.70 4.71 -38.63
CA ILE A 378 -6.20 6.07 -38.40
C ILE A 378 -5.53 7.08 -39.33
N HIS A 379 -6.15 8.25 -39.49
CA HIS A 379 -5.48 9.45 -40.00
C HIS A 379 -4.78 10.21 -38.87
N SER A 380 -3.79 11.04 -39.23
CA SER A 380 -3.05 11.87 -38.25
C SER A 380 -3.97 12.95 -37.62
N ASP A 381 -4.02 13.05 -36.29
CA ASP A 381 -4.97 13.85 -35.47
C ASP A 381 -6.38 13.23 -35.32
N GLU A 382 -6.61 12.02 -35.83
CA GLU A 382 -7.84 11.27 -35.56
C GLU A 382 -7.85 10.69 -34.13
N ARG A 383 -9.03 10.63 -33.52
CA ARG A 383 -9.22 10.09 -32.16
C ARG A 383 -9.44 8.59 -32.23
N ILE A 384 -8.72 7.85 -31.39
CA ILE A 384 -8.99 6.43 -31.17
C ILE A 384 -10.24 6.33 -30.27
N GLU A 385 -11.36 5.88 -30.85
CA GLU A 385 -12.63 5.75 -30.13
C GLU A 385 -12.69 4.51 -29.22
N LYS A 386 -11.98 3.44 -29.59
CA LYS A 386 -11.93 2.19 -28.81
C LYS A 386 -11.14 2.40 -27.51
N GLU A 387 -11.76 2.10 -26.38
CA GLU A 387 -11.07 2.00 -25.08
C GLU A 387 -10.27 0.69 -25.05
N TYR A 388 -8.98 0.80 -24.77
CA TYR A 388 -8.11 -0.35 -24.52
C TYR A 388 -7.85 -0.49 -23.03
N SER A 389 -7.69 -1.71 -22.54
CA SER A 389 -7.23 -1.94 -21.18
C SER A 389 -6.13 -2.97 -21.13
N CYS A 390 -5.22 -2.80 -20.18
CA CYS A 390 -4.24 -3.80 -19.83
C CYS A 390 -4.30 -4.11 -18.34
N SER A 391 -3.88 -5.32 -18.01
CA SER A 391 -3.81 -5.84 -16.66
C SER A 391 -2.42 -6.31 -16.33
N ILE A 392 -2.16 -6.43 -15.03
CA ILE A 392 -0.83 -6.73 -14.49
C ILE A 392 -0.85 -8.15 -13.93
N TYR A 393 0.19 -8.91 -14.27
CA TYR A 393 0.30 -10.32 -13.98
C TYR A 393 1.62 -10.66 -13.28
N ASP A 394 1.62 -11.77 -12.58
CA ASP A 394 2.77 -12.33 -11.85
C ASP A 394 3.33 -13.58 -12.57
N ASP A 395 4.38 -14.20 -12.04
CA ASP A 395 5.01 -15.39 -12.65
C ASP A 395 4.09 -16.63 -12.70
N TYR A 396 3.03 -16.66 -11.89
CA TYR A 396 2.05 -17.74 -11.83
C TYR A 396 0.79 -17.41 -12.64
N GLY A 397 0.75 -16.28 -13.36
CA GLY A 397 -0.41 -15.84 -14.15
C GLY A 397 -1.57 -15.30 -13.30
N ASN A 398 -1.32 -14.96 -12.03
CA ASN A 398 -2.31 -14.27 -11.21
C ASN A 398 -2.46 -12.82 -11.67
N LYS A 399 -3.71 -12.41 -11.94
CA LYS A 399 -4.06 -11.01 -12.22
C LYS A 399 -4.13 -10.22 -10.91
N PHE A 400 -3.39 -9.11 -10.83
CA PHE A 400 -3.33 -8.28 -9.64
C PHE A 400 -4.57 -7.41 -9.43
N SER A 401 -5.25 -7.57 -8.28
CA SER A 401 -6.33 -6.68 -7.86
C SER A 401 -5.80 -5.42 -7.15
N LEU A 402 -5.77 -4.29 -7.86
CA LEU A 402 -5.49 -2.99 -7.25
C LEU A 402 -6.64 -2.60 -6.29
N SER A 403 -6.35 -1.75 -5.30
CA SER A 403 -7.25 -1.40 -4.17
C SER A 403 -8.72 -1.19 -4.59
N GLU A 404 -9.64 -1.62 -3.72
CA GLU A 404 -11.08 -1.74 -4.02
C GLU A 404 -11.82 -0.39 -4.22
N GLY A 405 -11.13 0.75 -4.14
CA GLY A 405 -11.72 2.05 -4.43
C GLY A 405 -10.76 3.23 -4.41
N ILE A 406 -11.10 4.29 -5.18
CA ILE A 406 -10.36 5.56 -5.22
C ILE A 406 -10.32 6.25 -3.85
N ASN A 407 -11.35 6.04 -3.02
CA ASN A 407 -11.47 6.71 -1.73
C ASN A 407 -10.44 6.24 -0.71
N ASP A 408 -9.93 5.01 -0.87
CA ASP A 408 -9.00 4.38 0.07
C ASP A 408 -7.58 4.28 -0.50
N ALA A 409 -7.38 4.61 -1.78
CA ALA A 409 -6.07 4.54 -2.43
C ALA A 409 -5.19 5.71 -2.00
N LEU A 410 -4.03 5.42 -1.42
CA LEU A 410 -2.99 6.43 -1.24
C LEU A 410 -2.34 6.73 -2.59
N LEU A 411 -1.86 7.96 -2.79
CA LEU A 411 -1.17 8.34 -4.02
C LEU A 411 0.03 7.41 -4.31
N ASP A 412 0.70 6.96 -3.26
CA ASP A 412 1.84 6.06 -3.31
C ASP A 412 1.46 4.62 -3.71
N ASP A 413 0.18 4.27 -3.73
CA ASP A 413 -0.31 2.96 -4.19
C ASP A 413 -0.60 2.94 -5.71
N LEU A 414 -0.65 4.11 -6.36
CA LEU A 414 -1.05 4.20 -7.75
C LEU A 414 0.07 3.80 -8.71
N ILE A 415 -0.26 2.87 -9.61
CA ILE A 415 0.57 2.54 -10.77
C ILE A 415 0.28 3.56 -11.86
N ILE A 416 1.31 4.27 -12.32
CA ILE A 416 1.21 5.31 -13.34
C ILE A 416 1.86 4.80 -14.62
N TYR A 417 1.20 5.01 -15.75
CA TYR A 417 1.71 4.66 -17.07
C TYR A 417 1.84 5.90 -17.97
N GLU A 418 2.71 5.79 -18.96
CA GLU A 418 2.91 6.78 -20.02
C GLU A 418 2.85 6.08 -21.38
N LEU A 419 2.28 6.77 -22.36
CA LEU A 419 2.20 6.34 -23.74
C LEU A 419 3.24 7.06 -24.60
N THR A 420 3.93 6.33 -25.47
CA THR A 420 4.83 6.88 -26.48
C THR A 420 4.48 6.33 -27.87
N LEU A 421 4.68 7.14 -28.92
CA LEU A 421 4.38 6.76 -30.30
C LEU A 421 5.69 6.72 -31.09
N ILE A 422 6.09 5.51 -31.49
CA ILE A 422 7.39 5.24 -32.11
C ILE A 422 7.17 4.77 -33.54
N ASN A 423 7.75 5.46 -34.51
CA ASN A 423 7.71 4.99 -35.90
C ASN A 423 8.62 3.76 -36.07
N VAL A 424 8.13 2.75 -36.79
CA VAL A 424 8.83 1.46 -36.97
C VAL A 424 10.11 1.64 -37.80
N GLU A 425 10.09 2.47 -38.84
CA GLU A 425 11.22 2.68 -39.74
C GLU A 425 12.24 3.69 -39.18
N ASN A 426 11.77 4.76 -38.54
CA ASN A 426 12.63 5.83 -38.04
C ASN A 426 12.11 6.40 -36.71
N LYS A 427 12.67 5.92 -35.59
CA LYS A 427 12.34 6.36 -34.22
C LYS A 427 12.56 7.85 -33.95
N PHE A 428 13.28 8.57 -34.81
CA PHE A 428 13.53 10.01 -34.69
C PHE A 428 12.49 10.88 -35.41
N LEU A 429 11.52 10.28 -36.10
CA LEU A 429 10.42 11.04 -36.68
C LEU A 429 9.62 11.72 -35.57
N PRO A 430 9.30 13.01 -35.71
CA PRO A 430 8.53 13.73 -34.71
C PRO A 430 7.12 13.14 -34.65
N THR A 431 6.70 12.80 -33.44
CA THR A 431 5.36 12.30 -33.12
C THR A 431 4.80 13.09 -31.95
N LYS A 432 3.47 13.13 -31.84
CA LYS A 432 2.80 13.72 -30.68
C LYS A 432 1.54 12.93 -30.36
N ILE A 433 1.32 12.72 -29.07
CA ILE A 433 0.07 12.18 -28.53
C ILE A 433 -0.65 13.32 -27.80
N TYR A 434 -1.94 13.48 -28.07
CA TYR A 434 -2.84 14.35 -27.31
C TYR A 434 -3.88 13.50 -26.59
N GLY A 435 -4.39 13.99 -25.45
CA GLY A 435 -5.36 13.28 -24.61
C GLY A 435 -4.72 12.68 -23.36
N SER A 436 -5.27 11.57 -22.87
CA SER A 436 -4.82 10.88 -21.65
C SER A 436 -3.60 9.99 -21.91
N TYR A 437 -2.51 10.58 -22.39
CA TYR A 437 -1.26 9.86 -22.69
C TYR A 437 -0.46 9.49 -21.43
N GLN A 438 -0.75 10.13 -20.30
CA GLN A 438 -0.32 9.71 -18.97
C GLN A 438 -1.58 9.39 -18.16
N GLY A 439 -1.56 8.27 -17.46
CA GLY A 439 -2.69 7.80 -16.69
C GLY A 439 -2.27 6.90 -15.54
N TYR A 440 -3.25 6.34 -14.85
CA TYR A 440 -3.03 5.45 -13.73
C TYR A 440 -3.96 4.24 -13.81
N CYS A 441 -3.57 3.16 -13.16
CA CYS A 441 -4.32 1.93 -13.13
C CYS A 441 -5.24 1.89 -11.91
N LEU A 442 -6.49 1.43 -12.10
CA LEU A 442 -7.49 1.23 -11.06
C LEU A 442 -8.16 -0.13 -11.21
N ASN A 443 -8.58 -0.75 -10.10
CA ASN A 443 -9.35 -1.99 -10.10
C ASN A 443 -8.74 -3.09 -10.99
N SER A 444 -7.42 -3.29 -10.90
CA SER A 444 -6.66 -4.28 -11.70
C SER A 444 -6.41 -3.91 -13.17
N SER A 445 -6.84 -2.74 -13.64
CA SER A 445 -6.79 -2.38 -15.06
C SER A 445 -6.25 -0.97 -15.30
N CYS A 446 -5.41 -0.81 -16.31
CA CYS A 446 -5.00 0.48 -16.83
C CYS A 446 -5.82 0.76 -18.09
N LYS A 447 -6.70 1.77 -18.04
CA LYS A 447 -7.65 2.08 -19.12
C LYS A 447 -7.14 3.22 -19.98
N ILE A 448 -6.96 2.94 -21.26
CA ILE A 448 -6.48 3.87 -22.27
C ILE A 448 -7.66 4.30 -23.14
N LYS A 449 -7.95 5.60 -23.17
CA LYS A 449 -8.99 6.18 -24.00
C LYS A 449 -8.64 7.59 -24.45
N ASP A 450 -9.41 8.09 -25.40
CA ASP A 450 -9.42 9.50 -25.78
C ASP A 450 -8.07 10.02 -26.29
N LEU A 451 -7.36 9.16 -27.03
CA LEU A 451 -6.07 9.48 -27.62
C LEU A 451 -6.24 10.05 -29.03
N ARG A 452 -5.47 11.10 -29.34
CA ARG A 452 -5.23 11.53 -30.72
C ARG A 452 -3.75 11.40 -31.04
N LEU A 453 -3.46 10.70 -32.13
CA LEU A 453 -2.09 10.41 -32.55
C LEU A 453 -1.73 11.27 -33.75
N VAL A 454 -0.63 12.00 -33.65
CA VAL A 454 -0.13 12.88 -34.72
C VAL A 454 1.26 12.42 -35.14
N GLY A 455 1.40 12.08 -36.42
CA GLY A 455 2.63 11.61 -37.03
C GLY A 455 2.57 11.69 -38.56
N LYS A 456 3.70 11.42 -39.21
CA LYS A 456 3.74 11.26 -40.67
C LYS A 456 3.07 9.93 -41.08
N PRO A 457 2.62 9.77 -42.34
CA PRO A 457 2.14 8.47 -42.79
C PRO A 457 3.19 7.37 -42.61
N GLY A 458 2.75 6.18 -42.20
CA GLY A 458 3.63 5.03 -41.96
C GLY A 458 3.14 4.13 -40.82
N ASP A 459 3.94 3.12 -40.51
CA ASP A 459 3.68 2.16 -39.44
C ASP A 459 4.36 2.58 -38.12
N TYR A 460 3.63 2.46 -37.02
CA TYR A 460 4.01 2.90 -35.69
C TYR A 460 3.70 1.84 -34.63
N LYS A 461 4.40 1.96 -33.50
CA LYS A 461 4.11 1.28 -32.24
C LYS A 461 3.64 2.32 -31.22
N LEU A 462 2.44 2.14 -30.69
CA LEU A 462 1.96 2.87 -29.52
C LEU A 462 2.36 2.06 -28.29
N GLU A 463 3.42 2.47 -27.64
CA GLU A 463 4.03 1.83 -26.48
C GLU A 463 3.39 2.38 -25.20
N LEU A 464 2.85 1.51 -24.36
CA LEU A 464 2.50 1.82 -22.97
C LEU A 464 3.63 1.34 -22.07
N LYS A 465 4.13 2.22 -21.21
CA LYS A 465 5.16 1.92 -20.22
C LYS A 465 4.72 2.36 -18.82
N ILE A 466 4.87 1.48 -17.84
CA ILE A 466 4.70 1.86 -16.44
C ILE A 466 5.90 2.72 -16.00
N VAL A 467 5.61 3.90 -15.46
CA VAL A 467 6.60 4.88 -14.98
C VAL A 467 6.60 5.01 -13.45
N SER A 468 5.54 4.57 -12.78
CA SER A 468 5.46 4.43 -11.32
C SER A 468 4.80 3.10 -10.97
N PHE A 469 5.39 2.34 -10.06
CA PHE A 469 4.93 0.98 -9.68
C PHE A 469 4.08 0.95 -8.41
N GLY A 470 3.81 2.11 -7.81
CA GLY A 470 3.13 2.22 -6.53
C GLY A 470 3.88 1.44 -5.44
N ARG A 471 3.14 0.59 -4.70
CA ARG A 471 3.67 -0.29 -3.64
C ARG A 471 4.45 -1.52 -4.13
N TYR A 472 4.47 -1.78 -5.43
CA TYR A 472 5.16 -2.95 -6.00
C TYR A 472 6.59 -2.59 -6.37
N TYR A 473 7.45 -3.60 -6.46
CA TYR A 473 8.78 -3.40 -7.01
C TYR A 473 8.73 -3.24 -8.53
N GLU A 474 9.68 -2.46 -9.05
CA GLU A 474 9.91 -2.34 -10.49
C GLU A 474 10.18 -3.71 -11.13
N PHE A 475 9.50 -3.98 -12.23
CA PHE A 475 9.64 -5.20 -13.02
C PHE A 475 9.98 -4.89 -14.47
N ARG A 476 10.61 -5.86 -15.16
CA ARG A 476 11.23 -5.63 -16.48
C ARG A 476 10.20 -5.55 -17.60
N ASP A 477 9.20 -6.41 -17.59
CA ASP A 477 8.21 -6.48 -18.68
C ASP A 477 7.05 -5.51 -18.41
N ASN A 478 7.43 -4.27 -18.07
CA ASN A 478 6.52 -3.17 -17.72
C ASN A 478 6.07 -2.35 -18.93
N THR A 479 6.27 -2.89 -20.14
CA THR A 479 6.04 -2.21 -21.41
C THR A 479 5.30 -3.14 -22.37
N ILE A 480 4.24 -2.64 -23.00
CA ILE A 480 3.46 -3.33 -24.05
C ILE A 480 3.21 -2.39 -25.22
N GLU A 481 2.96 -2.95 -26.40
CA GLU A 481 2.83 -2.18 -27.64
C GLU A 481 1.59 -2.55 -28.46
N MET A 482 0.97 -1.53 -29.07
CA MET A 482 -0.07 -1.69 -30.09
C MET A 482 0.45 -1.26 -31.46
N ASN A 483 0.04 -1.96 -32.52
CA ASN A 483 0.34 -1.58 -33.89
C ASN A 483 -0.60 -0.48 -34.32
N VAL A 484 -0.04 0.63 -34.82
CA VAL A 484 -0.79 1.76 -35.35
C VAL A 484 -0.31 2.03 -36.76
N LYS A 485 -1.24 2.22 -37.69
CA LYS A 485 -0.95 2.66 -39.05
C LYS A 485 -1.57 4.02 -39.28
N ILE A 486 -0.71 5.02 -39.50
CA ILE A 486 -1.14 6.37 -39.88
C ILE A 486 -1.23 6.41 -41.40
N LEU A 487 -2.44 6.60 -41.92
CA LEU A 487 -2.70 6.64 -43.36
C LEU A 487 -2.17 7.93 -44.00
N GLU A 488 -1.88 7.85 -45.30
CA GLU A 488 -1.66 9.05 -46.11
C GLU A 488 -2.90 9.94 -46.12
N CYS A 489 -2.68 11.25 -46.24
CA CYS A 489 -3.78 12.20 -46.21
C CYS A 489 -4.48 12.28 -47.57
N ASN A 490 -5.77 11.94 -47.61
CA ASN A 490 -6.58 12.18 -48.79
C ASN A 490 -6.98 13.66 -48.85
N GLU A 491 -6.20 14.48 -49.56
CA GLU A 491 -6.40 15.93 -49.67
C GLU A 491 -7.72 16.34 -50.34
N THR A 492 -8.52 15.40 -50.85
CA THR A 492 -9.88 15.67 -51.36
C THR A 492 -10.93 15.74 -50.25
N GLU A 493 -10.73 15.03 -49.14
CA GLU A 493 -11.70 14.91 -48.04
C GLU A 493 -11.14 15.48 -46.71
N TYR A 494 -9.82 15.54 -46.58
CA TYR A 494 -9.10 15.93 -45.37
C TYR A 494 -8.15 17.09 -45.65
N ILE A 495 -7.80 17.84 -44.61
CA ILE A 495 -6.84 18.96 -44.67
C ILE A 495 -5.51 18.50 -44.10
N ASN A 496 -4.44 18.65 -44.89
CA ASN A 496 -3.07 18.32 -44.52
C ASN A 496 -2.28 19.56 -44.05
N GLN A 497 -2.51 20.02 -42.81
CA GLN A 497 -1.86 21.23 -42.27
C GLN A 497 -1.30 21.04 -40.85
N ASP A 498 -0.32 21.85 -40.46
CA ASP A 498 0.14 21.95 -39.06
C ASP A 498 -0.88 22.73 -38.23
N LYS A 499 -1.92 22.02 -37.78
CA LYS A 499 -3.03 22.57 -37.02
C LYS A 499 -2.63 23.01 -35.60
N ASN A 500 -1.67 22.32 -34.99
CA ASN A 500 -1.32 22.51 -33.58
C ASN A 500 -0.04 23.34 -33.37
N GLY A 501 0.64 23.78 -34.44
CA GLY A 501 1.86 24.59 -34.37
C GLY A 501 3.09 23.83 -33.85
N ILE A 502 3.08 22.50 -33.99
CA ILE A 502 4.16 21.62 -33.50
C ILE A 502 5.11 21.17 -34.62
N SER A 503 5.01 21.77 -35.82
CA SER A 503 5.78 21.41 -37.00
C SER A 503 5.52 19.98 -37.51
N ILE A 504 4.37 19.40 -37.19
CA ILE A 504 3.89 18.10 -37.70
C ILE A 504 2.54 18.33 -38.37
N LYS A 505 2.43 18.01 -39.66
CA LYS A 505 1.15 18.12 -40.37
C LYS A 505 0.18 17.05 -39.87
N SER A 506 -1.03 17.49 -39.56
CA SER A 506 -2.18 16.66 -39.20
C SER A 506 -3.04 16.44 -40.43
N CYS A 507 -3.74 15.31 -40.51
CA CYS A 507 -4.69 14.98 -41.56
C CYS A 507 -6.09 14.82 -40.95
N TYR A 508 -6.83 15.92 -40.88
CA TYR A 508 -8.11 15.94 -40.17
C TYR A 508 -9.23 16.42 -41.08
N LYS A 509 -10.44 15.99 -40.74
CA LYS A 509 -11.66 16.53 -41.32
C LYS A 509 -12.03 17.80 -40.55
N PRO A 510 -12.26 18.93 -41.23
CA PRO A 510 -12.59 20.18 -40.54
C PRO A 510 -13.90 20.04 -39.74
N ILE A 511 -13.89 20.51 -38.50
CA ILE A 511 -15.05 20.53 -37.62
C ILE A 511 -15.34 21.98 -37.22
N CYS A 512 -16.59 22.40 -37.44
CA CYS A 512 -17.09 23.70 -37.02
C CYS A 512 -18.06 23.50 -35.85
N ASP A 513 -17.70 24.03 -34.66
CA ASP A 513 -18.54 24.05 -33.47
C ASP A 513 -18.59 25.49 -32.90
N PRO A 514 -19.71 26.23 -33.07
CA PRO A 514 -20.98 25.76 -33.63
C PRO A 514 -20.90 25.48 -35.14
N PRO A 515 -21.83 24.67 -35.69
CA PRO A 515 -21.91 24.40 -37.12
C PRO A 515 -22.06 25.71 -37.92
N CYS A 516 -21.58 25.70 -39.16
CA CYS A 516 -21.69 26.85 -40.06
C CYS A 516 -23.15 27.28 -40.26
N ASP A 517 -23.43 28.57 -40.04
CA ASP A 517 -24.77 29.11 -40.25
C ASP A 517 -25.09 29.25 -41.75
N ASN A 518 -26.38 29.34 -42.07
CA ASN A 518 -26.89 29.71 -43.39
C ASN A 518 -26.35 28.86 -44.57
N ASN A 519 -26.12 27.56 -44.33
CA ASN A 519 -25.55 26.62 -45.31
C ASN A 519 -24.09 26.92 -45.73
N GLY A 520 -23.30 27.55 -44.87
CA GLY A 520 -21.86 27.62 -45.06
C GLY A 520 -21.21 26.23 -45.04
N GLU A 521 -20.12 26.05 -45.77
CA GLU A 521 -19.36 24.80 -45.83
C GLU A 521 -18.13 24.91 -44.93
N CYS A 522 -17.90 23.96 -44.01
CA CYS A 522 -16.75 24.02 -43.11
C CYS A 522 -15.47 23.67 -43.87
N ILE A 523 -14.61 24.67 -44.13
CA ILE A 523 -13.38 24.52 -44.91
C ILE A 523 -12.12 24.45 -44.05
N ASN A 524 -12.23 24.81 -42.77
CA ASN A 524 -11.22 24.60 -41.74
C ASN A 524 -11.92 24.59 -40.37
N ASP A 525 -11.21 24.22 -39.32
CA ASP A 525 -11.78 24.23 -37.97
C ASP A 525 -12.30 25.62 -37.60
N ASN A 526 -13.61 25.71 -37.35
CA ASN A 526 -14.34 26.96 -37.09
C ASN A 526 -14.17 28.04 -38.17
N VAL A 527 -13.89 27.64 -39.42
CA VAL A 527 -13.84 28.52 -40.57
C VAL A 527 -14.75 27.98 -41.67
N CYS A 528 -15.81 28.73 -41.95
CA CYS A 528 -16.80 28.40 -42.95
C CYS A 528 -16.53 29.18 -44.25
N ASP A 529 -16.70 28.50 -45.39
CA ASP A 529 -16.81 29.14 -46.68
C ASP A 529 -18.23 29.68 -46.85
N CYS A 530 -18.33 31.00 -46.75
CA CYS A 530 -19.57 31.73 -46.94
C CYS A 530 -19.76 32.21 -48.39
N SER A 531 -18.86 31.86 -49.33
CA SER A 531 -18.87 32.38 -50.71
C SER A 531 -20.16 32.06 -51.48
N LYS A 532 -20.81 30.95 -51.13
CA LYS A 532 -22.11 30.53 -51.69
C LYS A 532 -23.32 31.13 -50.95
N THR A 533 -23.09 31.99 -49.94
CA THR A 533 -24.13 32.57 -49.07
C THR A 533 -24.11 34.10 -49.12
N PRO A 534 -25.22 34.79 -48.77
CA PRO A 534 -25.25 36.25 -48.61
C PRO A 534 -24.68 36.72 -47.27
N PHE A 535 -23.97 35.86 -46.53
CA PHE A 535 -23.40 36.13 -45.22
C PHE A 535 -21.86 36.11 -45.26
N LYS A 536 -21.23 36.62 -44.22
CA LYS A 536 -19.78 36.70 -44.01
C LYS A 536 -19.43 36.38 -42.56
N GLY A 537 -18.15 36.47 -42.23
CA GLY A 537 -17.63 36.11 -40.91
C GLY A 537 -17.18 34.66 -40.88
N THR A 538 -16.47 34.26 -39.82
CA THR A 538 -15.88 32.92 -39.70
C THR A 538 -16.93 31.81 -39.66
N LEU A 539 -18.15 32.11 -39.24
CA LEU A 539 -19.27 31.15 -39.11
C LEU A 539 -20.43 31.42 -40.07
N CYS A 540 -20.29 32.34 -41.03
CA CYS A 540 -21.37 32.77 -41.93
C CYS A 540 -22.61 33.33 -41.21
N SER A 541 -22.42 33.90 -40.02
CA SER A 541 -23.48 34.48 -39.19
C SER A 541 -23.64 35.99 -39.39
N GLU A 542 -22.66 36.68 -39.97
CA GLU A 542 -22.71 38.12 -40.18
C GLU A 542 -23.31 38.47 -41.54
N ARG A 543 -24.17 39.50 -41.61
CA ARG A 543 -24.61 40.05 -42.90
C ARG A 543 -23.56 41.01 -43.47
N TYR A 544 -23.47 41.10 -44.79
CA TYR A 544 -22.77 42.22 -45.42
C TYR A 544 -23.37 43.54 -44.95
N LYS A 545 -22.52 44.52 -44.62
CA LYS A 545 -22.97 45.89 -44.36
C LYS A 545 -23.68 46.37 -45.63
N GLN A 546 -25.00 46.55 -45.55
CA GLN A 546 -25.78 47.07 -46.66
C GLN A 546 -25.18 48.41 -47.08
N LYS A 547 -24.77 48.50 -48.35
CA LYS A 547 -24.30 49.76 -48.93
C LYS A 547 -25.51 50.68 -49.04
N ARG A 548 -25.61 51.64 -48.12
CA ARG A 548 -26.69 52.61 -48.06
C ARG A 548 -26.80 53.33 -49.40
N TYR A 549 -27.87 53.05 -50.15
CA TYR A 549 -28.07 53.63 -51.47
C TYR A 549 -28.50 55.09 -51.31
N LEU A 550 -27.60 56.02 -51.63
CA LEU A 550 -27.81 57.47 -51.53
C LEU A 550 -29.12 57.92 -52.22
N ALA A 551 -29.52 57.24 -53.30
CA ALA A 551 -30.76 57.55 -54.02
C ALA A 551 -32.03 57.26 -53.20
N ILE A 552 -32.03 56.21 -52.37
CA ILE A 552 -33.17 55.85 -51.51
C ILE A 552 -33.30 56.86 -50.36
N ASP A 553 -32.19 57.23 -49.73
CA ASP A 553 -32.18 58.32 -48.74
C ASP A 553 -32.66 59.65 -49.35
N LEU A 554 -32.24 59.95 -50.58
CA LEU A 554 -32.66 61.16 -51.28
C LEU A 554 -34.16 61.15 -51.60
N THR A 555 -34.70 60.01 -52.03
CA THR A 555 -36.15 59.87 -52.28
C THR A 555 -36.95 60.01 -50.99
N PHE A 556 -36.54 59.37 -49.90
CA PHE A 556 -37.20 59.54 -48.59
C PHE A 556 -37.15 60.98 -48.08
N ARG A 557 -36.04 61.71 -48.31
CA ARG A 557 -35.94 63.14 -47.98
C ARG A 557 -36.89 63.98 -48.82
N ILE A 558 -36.93 63.77 -50.15
CA ILE A 558 -37.80 64.52 -51.06
C ILE A 558 -39.28 64.27 -50.74
N THR A 559 -39.69 63.01 -50.54
CA THR A 559 -41.08 62.68 -50.18
C THR A 559 -41.46 63.28 -48.84
N SER A 560 -40.56 63.29 -47.85
CA SER A 560 -40.78 63.98 -46.58
C SER A 560 -40.99 65.48 -46.76
N PHE A 561 -40.18 66.16 -47.58
CA PHE A 561 -40.36 67.59 -47.86
C PHE A 561 -41.69 67.89 -48.58
N ILE A 562 -42.08 67.05 -49.52
CA ILE A 562 -43.37 67.20 -50.22
C ILE A 562 -44.53 67.04 -49.24
N LEU A 563 -44.50 66.01 -48.38
CA LEU A 563 -45.54 65.78 -47.38
C LEU A 563 -45.63 66.92 -46.37
N ILE A 564 -44.50 67.46 -45.92
CA ILE A 564 -44.44 68.65 -45.06
C ILE A 564 -45.04 69.87 -45.79
N GLY A 565 -44.73 70.04 -47.07
CA GLY A 565 -45.31 71.11 -47.89
C GLY A 565 -46.84 71.00 -48.02
N ILE A 566 -47.34 69.80 -48.33
CA ILE A 566 -48.79 69.53 -48.43
C ILE A 566 -49.49 69.77 -47.09
N THR A 567 -48.89 69.38 -45.96
CA THR A 567 -49.45 69.64 -44.63
C THR A 567 -49.48 71.13 -44.30
N ILE A 568 -48.45 71.89 -44.64
CA ILE A 568 -48.47 73.35 -44.46
C ILE A 568 -49.56 74.00 -45.34
N ILE A 569 -49.65 73.61 -46.61
CA ILE A 569 -50.64 74.15 -47.55
C ILE A 569 -52.07 73.83 -47.08
N SER A 570 -52.34 72.58 -46.70
CA SER A 570 -53.65 72.19 -46.17
C SER A 570 -54.00 72.94 -44.88
N THR A 571 -53.01 73.19 -44.00
CA THR A 571 -53.19 74.01 -42.80
C THR A 571 -53.52 75.47 -43.14
N ILE A 572 -52.85 76.06 -44.13
CA ILE A 572 -53.13 77.42 -44.62
C ILE A 572 -54.53 77.50 -45.26
N ILE A 573 -54.90 76.53 -46.09
CA ILE A 573 -56.23 76.46 -46.74
C ILE A 573 -57.32 76.33 -45.67
N LEU A 574 -57.12 75.48 -44.65
CA LEU A 574 -58.04 75.35 -43.51
C LEU A 574 -58.14 76.66 -42.74
N TYR A 575 -57.03 77.38 -42.54
CA TYR A 575 -57.02 78.67 -41.85
C TYR A 575 -57.74 79.77 -42.63
N LEU A 576 -57.52 79.87 -43.95
CA LEU A 576 -58.18 80.85 -44.81
C LEU A 576 -59.69 80.58 -44.95
N ASN A 577 -60.09 79.31 -45.02
CA ASN A 577 -61.49 78.90 -45.12
C ASN A 577 -62.19 78.74 -43.77
N ARG A 578 -61.56 79.15 -42.65
CA ARG A 578 -62.09 78.97 -41.28
C ARG A 578 -63.48 79.56 -41.02
N ASN A 579 -63.95 80.45 -41.90
CA ASN A 579 -65.24 81.13 -41.79
C ASN A 579 -66.36 80.47 -42.61
N HIS A 580 -66.05 79.45 -43.44
CA HIS A 580 -67.05 78.74 -44.25
C HIS A 580 -67.95 77.86 -43.38
N GLU A 581 -69.26 77.87 -43.60
CA GLU A 581 -70.26 77.21 -42.72
C GLU A 581 -70.02 75.72 -42.49
N ILE A 582 -69.50 75.00 -43.49
CA ILE A 582 -69.18 73.57 -43.39
C ILE A 582 -68.07 73.30 -42.35
N ILE A 583 -67.05 74.16 -42.24
CA ILE A 583 -65.92 74.00 -41.32
C ILE A 583 -66.31 74.40 -39.88
N LYS A 584 -67.32 75.26 -39.70
CA LYS A 584 -67.87 75.60 -38.37
C LYS A 584 -68.75 74.50 -37.75
N SER A 585 -69.21 73.52 -38.52
CA SER A 585 -70.16 72.50 -38.04
C SER A 585 -69.55 71.41 -37.13
N VAL A 586 -68.22 71.32 -37.03
CA VAL A 586 -67.54 70.26 -36.23
C VAL A 586 -67.34 70.68 -34.75
N LYS A 587 -67.81 71.86 -34.34
CA LYS A 587 -67.69 72.36 -32.96
C LYS A 587 -68.87 71.96 -32.07
N SER A 588 -69.22 70.67 -32.04
CA SER A 588 -70.15 70.12 -31.03
C SER A 588 -69.94 68.62 -30.78
N ILE A 589 -68.77 68.23 -30.29
CA ILE A 589 -68.65 66.98 -29.53
C ILE A 589 -68.01 67.34 -28.19
N LYS A 590 -68.90 67.48 -27.19
CA LYS A 590 -68.55 67.57 -25.77
C LYS A 590 -68.15 66.18 -25.27
N ALA A 591 -67.05 66.17 -24.52
CA ALA A 591 -66.77 65.42 -23.30
C ALA A 591 -67.15 63.92 -23.24
N ILE A 592 -66.13 63.06 -23.26
CA ILE A 592 -66.02 61.96 -22.28
C ILE A 592 -64.60 62.02 -21.71
N ASP A 593 -64.58 62.20 -20.39
CA ASP A 593 -63.45 62.29 -19.50
C ASP A 593 -63.25 60.94 -18.78
N SER A 594 -62.05 60.72 -18.24
CA SER A 594 -61.65 59.68 -17.27
C SER A 594 -61.46 58.21 -17.72
N LYS A 595 -60.20 57.77 -17.76
CA LYS A 595 -59.54 56.84 -16.81
C LYS A 595 -58.16 56.45 -17.35
N GLU A 596 -57.09 56.93 -16.70
CA GLU A 596 -56.31 56.20 -15.68
C GLU A 596 -55.60 54.96 -16.29
N GLN A 597 -54.29 54.99 -16.57
CA GLN A 597 -53.13 55.01 -15.66
C GLN A 597 -52.68 53.59 -15.28
N GLU A 598 -51.36 53.41 -15.17
CA GLU A 598 -50.58 52.21 -14.80
C GLU A 598 -50.19 51.24 -15.94
N TYR A 599 -48.91 51.24 -16.34
CA TYR A 599 -47.87 50.43 -15.70
C TYR A 599 -46.53 50.69 -16.41
N VAL A 600 -45.66 51.44 -15.73
CA VAL A 600 -44.21 51.41 -15.89
C VAL A 600 -43.72 50.85 -14.56
N ASP A 601 -43.09 49.68 -14.55
CA ASP A 601 -41.91 49.49 -13.72
C ASP A 601 -41.09 48.28 -14.13
N CYS A 602 -39.78 48.52 -14.07
CA CYS A 602 -38.70 47.57 -14.14
C CYS A 602 -38.81 46.52 -13.02
N GLU A 603 -38.47 45.27 -13.30
CA GLU A 603 -37.70 44.53 -12.30
C GLU A 603 -36.73 43.52 -12.92
N TYR A 604 -35.57 43.53 -12.29
CA TYR A 604 -34.28 43.05 -12.72
C TYR A 604 -34.01 41.79 -11.90
N HIS A 605 -34.09 40.60 -12.49
CA HIS A 605 -33.61 39.39 -11.82
C HIS A 605 -32.97 38.42 -12.82
N ARG A 606 -31.64 38.44 -12.86
CA ARG A 606 -30.83 37.31 -13.31
C ARG A 606 -29.89 36.93 -12.18
N VAL A 607 -30.34 35.98 -11.37
CA VAL A 607 -29.53 35.33 -10.33
C VAL A 607 -28.68 34.26 -11.01
N SER A 608 -27.40 34.36 -10.72
CA SER A 608 -26.37 33.35 -10.83
C SER A 608 -26.74 32.06 -10.11
N MET A 609 -26.53 30.92 -10.76
CA MET A 609 -25.83 29.73 -10.24
C MET A 609 -26.25 28.53 -11.10
N LEU A 610 -25.27 27.88 -11.70
CA LEU A 610 -24.89 26.51 -11.33
C LEU A 610 -23.60 26.17 -12.08
N ARG A 611 -22.54 26.02 -11.29
CA ARG A 611 -21.57 24.95 -11.49
C ARG A 611 -22.20 23.66 -11.03
#